data_AF-A0A2D7RG31-F1
#
_entry.id   AF-A0A2D7RG31-F1
#
_cell.length_a   1.000
_cell.length_b   1.000
_cell.length_c   1.000
_cell.angle_alpha   90.00
_cell.angle_beta   90.00
_cell.angle_gamma   90.00
#
_symmetry.space_group_name_H-M   'P 1'
#
loop_
_entity.id
_entity.type
_entity.pdbx_description
1 polymer ?
#
loop_
_entity_poly.entity_id
_entity_poly.type
_entity_poly.pdbx_seq_one_letter_code
_entity_poly.pdbx_strand_id
1 'polypeptide(L)'
;MKLSYFTLFLSFSVIMYFITQLGSFHSYWNKRLREHKKAKRFLTQESCVDPYIKADLGDFNLCTQSEEILSQSPFFKALYDLAEDNSLCGRGKCYMFYTDVTSNIHKIIITLGILSILVCFLSGLQIKRHRHENAVNYYRLPIKND
;
A
#
# COMPACT_ATOMS: atom_id res chain seq x y z
N MET A 1 8.04 22.01 23.75
CA MET A 1 9.02 20.91 23.52
C MET A 1 8.41 19.51 23.53
N LYS A 2 7.62 19.09 24.54
CA LYS A 2 7.05 17.72 24.60
C LYS A 2 6.20 17.32 23.38
N LEU A 3 5.44 18.27 22.82
CA LEU A 3 4.61 18.04 21.62
C LEU A 3 5.45 17.74 20.35
N SER A 4 6.66 18.31 20.24
CA SER A 4 7.55 18.14 19.09
C SER A 4 8.24 16.78 19.06
N TYR A 5 8.55 16.21 20.24
CA TYR A 5 9.14 14.87 20.33
C TYR A 5 8.10 13.78 20.00
N PHE A 6 6.85 13.97 20.45
CA PHE A 6 5.76 13.04 20.16
C PHE A 6 5.45 12.96 18.65
N THR A 7 5.42 14.10 17.96
CA THR A 7 5.22 14.13 16.50
C THR A 7 6.37 13.49 15.73
N LEU A 8 7.62 13.70 16.18
CA LEU A 8 8.79 13.05 15.57
C LEU A 8 8.75 11.54 15.75
N PHE A 9 8.42 11.06 16.94
CA PHE A 9 8.30 9.62 17.21
C PHE A 9 7.21 8.96 16.36
N LEU A 10 6.02 9.56 16.30
CA LEU A 10 4.94 9.07 15.44
C LEU A 10 5.35 9.03 13.96
N SER A 11 5.99 10.08 13.46
CA SER A 11 6.46 10.12 12.06
C SER A 11 7.47 9.02 11.76
N PHE A 12 8.39 8.76 12.70
CA PHE A 12 9.40 7.71 12.57
C PHE A 12 8.79 6.31 12.59
N SER A 13 7.83 6.06 13.49
CA SER A 13 7.10 4.79 13.55
C SER A 13 6.33 4.50 12.26
N VAL A 14 5.70 5.52 11.67
CA VAL A 14 4.99 5.40 10.38
C VAL A 14 5.97 5.06 9.26
N ILE A 15 7.13 5.73 9.20
CA ILE A 15 8.16 5.45 8.18
C ILE A 15 8.67 4.00 8.31
N MET A 16 8.97 3.54 9.52
CA MET A 16 9.45 2.18 9.75
C MET A 16 8.40 1.14 9.35
N TYR A 17 7.12 1.40 9.64
CA TYR A 17 6.03 0.54 9.18
C TYR A 17 6.01 0.43 7.65
N PHE A 18 6.11 1.54 6.92
CA PHE A 18 6.14 1.50 5.45
C PHE A 18 7.34 0.73 4.91
N ILE A 19 8.53 0.88 5.51
CA ILE A 19 9.73 0.15 5.10
C ILE A 19 9.52 -1.36 5.28
N THR A 20 8.95 -1.79 6.40
CA THR A 20 8.63 -3.21 6.63
C THR A 20 7.66 -3.74 5.57
N GLN A 21 6.61 -2.99 5.23
CA GLN A 21 5.65 -3.41 4.22
C GLN A 21 6.26 -3.49 2.81
N LEU A 22 7.14 -2.55 2.45
CA LEU A 22 7.86 -2.59 1.17
C LEU A 22 8.80 -3.79 1.08
N GLY A 23 9.46 -4.17 2.18
CA GLY A 23 10.30 -5.36 2.26
C GLY A 23 9.50 -6.64 2.01
N SER A 24 8.37 -6.80 2.69
CA SER A 24 7.46 -7.92 2.48
C SER A 24 6.92 -7.95 1.03
N PHE A 25 6.48 -6.80 0.51
CA PHE A 25 6.01 -6.68 -0.88
C PHE A 25 7.08 -7.15 -1.88
N HIS A 26 8.33 -6.73 -1.69
CA HIS A 26 9.42 -7.10 -2.59
C HIS A 26 9.64 -8.62 -2.65
N SER A 27 9.47 -9.32 -1.52
CA SER A 27 9.56 -10.79 -1.45
C SER A 27 8.45 -11.45 -2.28
N TYR A 28 7.19 -11.03 -2.10
CA TYR A 28 6.05 -11.54 -2.86
C TYR A 28 6.17 -11.23 -4.36
N TRP A 29 6.56 -10.01 -4.70
CA TRP A 29 6.81 -9.60 -6.07
C TRP A 29 7.86 -10.49 -6.75
N ASN A 30 9.00 -10.72 -6.11
CA ASN A 30 10.05 -11.58 -6.66
C ASN A 30 9.61 -13.05 -6.78
N LYS A 31 8.75 -13.53 -5.88
CA LYS A 31 8.15 -14.87 -5.98
C LYS A 31 7.24 -14.96 -7.21
N ARG A 32 6.27 -14.04 -7.36
CA ARG A 32 5.33 -14.02 -8.49
C ARG A 32 6.00 -13.75 -9.82
N LEU A 33 7.02 -12.90 -9.86
CA LEU A 33 7.82 -12.65 -11.07
C LEU A 33 8.56 -13.92 -11.52
N ARG A 34 9.07 -14.72 -10.58
CA ARG A 34 9.71 -16.02 -10.89
C ARG A 34 8.68 -17.02 -11.43
N GLU A 35 7.50 -17.11 -10.83
CA GLU A 35 6.40 -17.96 -11.30
C GLU A 35 5.97 -17.57 -12.73
N HIS A 36 5.76 -16.28 -12.98
CA HIS A 36 5.39 -15.76 -14.30
C HIS A 36 6.47 -16.03 -15.36
N LYS A 37 7.76 -15.90 -15.01
CA LYS A 37 8.88 -16.27 -15.90
C LYS A 37 8.92 -17.77 -16.21
N LYS A 38 8.63 -18.62 -15.21
CA LYS A 38 8.55 -20.07 -15.40
C LYS A 38 7.38 -20.44 -16.31
N ALA A 39 6.18 -19.92 -16.05
CA ALA A 39 5.00 -20.13 -16.88
C ALA A 39 5.25 -19.73 -18.34
N LYS A 40 5.89 -18.58 -18.57
CA LYS A 40 6.28 -18.14 -19.91
C LYS A 40 7.21 -19.12 -20.63
N ARG A 41 8.17 -19.73 -19.92
CA ARG A 41 9.07 -20.74 -20.51
C ARG A 41 8.33 -22.06 -20.79
N PHE A 42 7.40 -22.45 -19.94
CA PHE A 42 6.60 -23.65 -20.16
C PHE A 42 5.72 -23.55 -21.41
N LEU A 43 5.09 -22.40 -21.66
CA LEU A 43 4.29 -22.21 -22.87
C LEU A 43 5.10 -22.21 -24.17
N THR A 44 6.41 -21.95 -24.10
CA THR A 44 7.29 -22.05 -25.27
C THR A 44 7.79 -23.47 -25.55
N GLN A 45 7.47 -24.46 -24.71
CA GLN A 45 7.83 -25.85 -24.96
C GLN A 45 6.89 -26.48 -25.99
N GLU A 46 7.41 -27.41 -26.78
CA GLU A 46 6.68 -28.08 -27.87
C GLU A 46 5.40 -28.78 -27.39
N SER A 47 5.38 -29.26 -26.14
CA SER A 47 4.20 -29.87 -25.51
C SER A 47 2.99 -28.94 -25.37
N CYS A 48 3.21 -27.62 -25.27
CA CYS A 48 2.13 -26.63 -25.18
C CYS A 48 1.84 -25.92 -26.50
N VAL A 49 2.77 -25.99 -27.47
CA VAL A 49 2.64 -25.37 -28.79
C VAL A 49 1.91 -26.29 -29.76
N ASP A 50 2.15 -27.61 -29.68
CA ASP A 50 1.49 -28.58 -30.56
C ASP A 50 0.06 -28.87 -30.07
N PRO A 51 -0.98 -28.56 -30.87
CA PRO A 51 -2.37 -28.81 -30.50
C PRO A 51 -2.71 -30.30 -30.36
N TYR A 52 -2.01 -31.20 -31.06
CA TYR A 52 -2.24 -32.64 -30.97
C TYR A 52 -1.82 -33.19 -29.60
N ILE A 53 -0.61 -32.82 -29.17
CA ILE A 53 -0.09 -33.19 -27.85
C ILE A 53 -0.92 -32.51 -26.74
N LYS A 54 -1.27 -31.23 -26.93
CA LYS A 54 -2.09 -30.47 -25.95
C LYS A 54 -3.47 -31.12 -25.72
N ALA A 55 -4.10 -31.66 -26.76
CA ALA A 55 -5.39 -32.35 -26.66
C ALA A 55 -5.29 -33.70 -25.93
N ASP A 56 -4.17 -34.41 -26.07
CA ASP A 56 -3.94 -35.72 -25.43
C ASP A 56 -3.73 -35.60 -23.90
N LEU A 57 -3.19 -34.48 -23.42
CA LEU A 57 -2.98 -34.23 -21.98
C LEU A 57 -4.26 -33.83 -21.20
N GLY A 58 -5.37 -33.49 -21.87
CA GLY A 58 -6.65 -33.14 -21.25
C GLY A 58 -6.65 -31.91 -20.32
N ASP A 59 -7.67 -31.80 -19.44
CA ASP A 59 -7.91 -30.65 -18.54
C ASP A 59 -6.87 -30.48 -17.40
N PHE A 60 -6.00 -31.48 -17.18
CA PHE A 60 -4.93 -31.41 -16.17
C PHE A 60 -3.61 -30.89 -16.72
N ASN A 61 -3.64 -30.22 -17.87
CA ASN A 61 -2.42 -29.77 -18.53
C ASN A 61 -1.83 -28.52 -17.87
N LEU A 62 -0.58 -28.61 -17.43
CA LEU A 62 0.25 -27.51 -16.92
C LEU A 62 0.29 -26.30 -17.88
N CYS A 63 0.00 -26.52 -19.18
CA CYS A 63 -0.15 -25.46 -20.17
C CYS A 63 -1.29 -24.49 -19.83
N THR A 64 -2.48 -24.99 -19.48
CA THR A 64 -3.65 -24.13 -19.16
C THR A 64 -3.41 -23.33 -17.88
N GLN A 65 -2.81 -23.96 -16.86
CA GLN A 65 -2.42 -23.27 -15.63
C GLN A 65 -1.36 -22.18 -15.89
N SER A 66 -0.42 -22.44 -16.80
CA SER A 66 0.60 -21.46 -17.18
C SER A 66 0.02 -20.27 -17.95
N GLU A 67 -0.97 -20.52 -18.84
CA GLU A 67 -1.76 -19.47 -19.51
C GLU A 67 -2.53 -18.62 -18.49
N GLU A 68 -3.17 -19.25 -17.49
CA GLU A 68 -3.88 -18.53 -16.43
C GLU A 68 -2.94 -17.64 -15.60
N ILE A 69 -1.76 -18.14 -15.22
CA ILE A 69 -0.76 -17.35 -14.48
C ILE A 69 -0.28 -16.15 -15.31
N LEU A 70 -0.17 -16.29 -16.63
CA LEU A 70 0.20 -15.20 -17.55
C LEU A 70 -0.92 -14.19 -17.79
N SER A 71 -2.19 -14.59 -17.61
CA SER A 71 -3.34 -13.69 -17.74
C SER A 71 -3.39 -12.60 -16.66
N GLN A 72 -2.73 -12.84 -15.51
CA GLN A 72 -2.71 -11.94 -14.37
C GLN A 72 -1.37 -11.24 -14.24
N SER A 73 -1.38 -9.91 -14.08
CA SER A 73 -0.15 -9.17 -13.84
C SER A 73 0.44 -9.54 -12.46
N PRO A 74 1.75 -9.84 -12.37
CA PRO A 74 2.40 -10.23 -11.13
C PRO A 74 2.34 -9.12 -10.06
N PHE A 75 2.05 -7.88 -10.45
CA PHE A 75 2.03 -6.72 -9.56
C PHE A 75 0.79 -6.73 -8.70
N PHE A 76 -0.37 -6.85 -9.35
CA PHE A 76 -1.65 -6.93 -8.67
C PHE A 76 -1.73 -8.20 -7.82
N LYS A 77 -1.17 -9.32 -8.29
CA LYS A 77 -1.12 -10.56 -7.50
C LYS A 77 -0.26 -10.43 -6.25
N ALA A 78 0.92 -9.80 -6.35
CA ALA A 78 1.79 -9.57 -5.20
C ALA A 78 1.17 -8.59 -4.19
N LEU A 79 0.46 -7.56 -4.66
CA LEU A 79 -0.30 -6.66 -3.79
C LEU A 79 -1.43 -7.40 -3.08
N TYR A 80 -2.14 -8.28 -3.78
CA TYR A 80 -3.19 -9.10 -3.21
C TYR A 80 -2.65 -10.04 -2.12
N ASP A 81 -1.57 -10.76 -2.40
CA ASP A 81 -0.92 -11.66 -1.43
C ASP A 81 -0.43 -10.88 -0.18
N LEU A 82 0.12 -9.67 -0.36
CA LEU A 82 0.53 -8.80 0.75
C LEU A 82 -0.66 -8.33 1.58
N ALA A 83 -1.76 -7.95 0.91
CA ALA A 83 -2.99 -7.54 1.59
C ALA A 83 -3.66 -8.69 2.33
N GLU A 84 -3.54 -9.92 1.84
CA GLU A 84 -4.06 -11.11 2.51
C GLU A 84 -3.26 -11.48 3.78
N ASP A 85 -1.93 -11.33 3.73
CA ASP A 85 -1.04 -11.61 4.87
C ASP A 85 -1.11 -10.54 5.97
N ASN A 86 -1.18 -9.27 5.55
CA ASN A 86 -1.42 -8.17 6.46
C ASN A 86 -2.92 -8.18 6.79
N SER A 87 -3.31 -8.73 7.94
CA SER A 87 -4.69 -8.95 8.47
C SER A 87 -5.86 -7.98 8.14
N LEU A 88 -5.62 -6.86 7.45
CA LEU A 88 -6.58 -6.08 6.65
C LEU A 88 -7.51 -6.95 5.78
N CYS A 89 -7.05 -8.11 5.29
CA CYS A 89 -7.85 -9.02 4.46
C CYS A 89 -7.68 -10.51 4.81
N GLY A 90 -8.07 -10.95 6.01
CA GLY A 90 -8.12 -12.38 6.32
C GLY A 90 -9.19 -13.18 5.53
N ARG A 91 -8.87 -14.44 5.17
CA ARG A 91 -9.76 -15.50 4.64
C ARG A 91 -10.80 -15.03 3.62
N GLY A 92 -10.37 -14.57 2.45
CA GLY A 92 -11.27 -14.32 1.30
C GLY A 92 -12.15 -13.07 1.37
N LYS A 93 -12.00 -12.21 2.39
CA LYS A 93 -12.71 -10.92 2.46
C LYS A 93 -12.15 -9.84 1.55
N CYS A 94 -10.95 -10.04 0.98
CA CYS A 94 -10.34 -9.04 0.12
C CYS A 94 -11.05 -8.83 -1.21
N TYR A 95 -11.76 -9.83 -1.72
CA TYR A 95 -12.59 -9.64 -2.90
C TYR A 95 -13.73 -8.65 -2.63
N MET A 96 -14.45 -8.82 -1.50
CA MET A 96 -15.50 -7.89 -1.06
C MET A 96 -14.95 -6.50 -0.75
N PHE A 97 -13.82 -6.41 -0.05
CA PHE A 97 -13.20 -5.12 0.24
C PHE A 97 -12.71 -4.43 -1.03
N TYR A 98 -12.15 -5.17 -1.98
CA TYR A 98 -11.75 -4.63 -3.27
C TYR A 98 -12.96 -4.11 -4.05
N THR A 99 -14.07 -4.86 -4.11
CA THR A 99 -15.30 -4.40 -4.78
C THR A 99 -15.96 -3.20 -4.08
N ASP A 100 -15.92 -3.16 -2.75
CA ASP A 100 -16.48 -2.06 -1.97
C ASP A 100 -15.62 -0.80 -2.04
N VAL A 101 -14.30 -0.95 -2.00
CA VAL A 101 -13.35 0.15 -2.17
C VAL A 101 -13.43 0.67 -3.60
N THR A 102 -13.32 -0.17 -4.62
CA THR A 102 -13.35 0.28 -6.03
C THR A 102 -14.68 0.95 -6.40
N SER A 103 -15.81 0.47 -5.90
CA SER A 103 -17.12 1.12 -6.11
C SER A 103 -17.25 2.46 -5.37
N ASN A 104 -16.56 2.64 -4.23
CA ASN A 104 -16.65 3.85 -3.40
C ASN A 104 -15.35 4.69 -3.38
N ILE A 105 -14.43 4.50 -4.34
CA ILE A 105 -13.16 5.25 -4.44
C ILE A 105 -13.41 6.76 -4.36
N HIS A 106 -14.45 7.24 -5.04
CA HIS A 106 -14.84 8.65 -5.05
C HIS A 106 -15.14 9.19 -3.63
N LYS A 107 -15.83 8.41 -2.78
CA LYS A 107 -16.13 8.79 -1.39
C LYS A 107 -14.87 8.82 -0.54
N ILE A 108 -13.96 7.87 -0.74
CA ILE A 108 -12.70 7.80 0.00
C ILE A 108 -11.83 9.02 -0.33
N ILE A 109 -11.70 9.36 -1.61
CA ILE A 109 -10.92 10.52 -2.06
C ILE A 109 -11.50 11.82 -1.50
N ILE A 110 -12.82 12.01 -1.55
CA ILE A 110 -13.48 13.20 -1.00
C ILE A 110 -13.24 13.30 0.52
N THR A 111 -13.38 12.19 1.24
CA THR A 111 -13.19 12.16 2.70
C THR A 111 -11.74 12.51 3.07
N LEU A 112 -10.75 11.93 2.37
CA LEU A 112 -9.35 12.27 2.56
C LEU A 112 -9.04 13.74 2.20
N GLY A 113 -9.65 14.26 1.14
CA GLY A 113 -9.51 15.66 0.74
C GLY A 113 -10.01 16.62 1.83
N ILE A 114 -11.20 16.37 2.36
CA ILE A 114 -11.78 17.18 3.45
C ILE A 114 -10.89 17.09 4.69
N LEU A 115 -10.46 15.88 5.06
CA LEU A 115 -9.59 15.67 6.22
C LEU A 115 -8.26 16.43 6.07
N SER A 116 -7.64 16.38 4.89
CA SER A 116 -6.40 17.10 4.59
C SER A 116 -6.55 18.61 4.73
N ILE A 117 -7.64 19.19 4.18
CA ILE A 117 -7.93 20.62 4.31
C ILE A 117 -8.09 21.01 5.77
N LEU A 118 -8.80 20.20 6.55
CA LEU A 118 -9.06 20.45 7.97
C LEU A 118 -7.76 20.43 8.79
N VAL A 119 -6.89 19.45 8.54
CA VAL A 119 -5.56 19.36 9.19
C VAL A 119 -4.68 20.55 8.82
N CYS A 120 -4.62 20.92 7.53
CA CYS A 120 -3.88 22.09 7.07
C CYS A 120 -4.39 23.38 7.74
N PHE A 121 -5.71 23.53 7.85
CA PHE A 121 -6.34 24.71 8.44
C PHE A 121 -6.02 24.83 9.93
N LEU A 122 -6.19 23.76 10.71
CA LEU A 122 -5.86 23.74 12.13
C LEU A 122 -4.37 24.01 12.37
N SER A 123 -3.49 23.43 11.55
CA SER A 123 -2.05 23.64 11.65
C SER A 123 -1.70 25.11 11.36
N GLY A 124 -2.32 25.73 10.35
CA GLY A 124 -2.15 27.14 10.05
C GLY A 124 -2.58 28.07 11.19
N LEU A 125 -3.70 27.75 11.85
CA LEU A 125 -4.17 28.51 13.02
C LEU A 125 -3.20 28.39 14.21
N GLN A 126 -2.65 27.20 14.46
CA GLN A 126 -1.67 26.99 15.52
C GLN A 126 -0.40 27.81 15.28
N ILE A 127 0.10 27.86 14.03
CA ILE A 127 1.28 28.67 13.67
C ILE A 127 1.00 30.15 13.91
N LYS A 128 -0.19 30.65 13.53
CA LYS A 128 -0.57 32.05 13.78
C LYS A 128 -0.61 32.39 15.28
N ARG A 129 -1.19 31.51 16.10
CA ARG A 129 -1.20 31.69 17.57
C ARG A 129 0.21 31.71 18.14
N HIS A 130 1.07 30.78 17.71
CA HIS A 130 2.44 30.71 18.19
C HIS A 130 3.27 31.95 17.79
N ARG A 131 3.06 32.49 16.58
CA ARG A 131 3.69 33.76 16.17
C ARG A 131 3.22 34.94 17.03
N HIS A 132 1.93 35.01 17.35
CA HIS A 132 1.38 36.06 18.20
C HIS A 132 1.93 35.97 19.63
N GLU A 133 2.00 34.77 20.22
CA GLU A 133 2.62 34.54 21.52
C GLU A 133 4.11 34.93 21.52
N ASN A 134 4.85 34.57 20.47
CA ASN A 134 6.27 34.91 20.35
C ASN A 134 6.47 36.43 20.20
N ALA A 135 5.61 37.12 19.45
CA ALA A 135 5.65 38.58 19.35
C ALA A 135 5.35 39.25 20.71
N VAL A 136 4.31 38.79 21.41
CA VAL A 136 3.96 39.30 22.74
C VAL A 136 5.09 39.04 23.74
N ASN A 137 5.71 37.87 23.73
CA ASN A 137 6.84 37.54 24.60
C ASN A 137 8.10 38.36 24.26
N TYR A 138 8.32 38.71 23.00
CA TYR A 138 9.45 39.54 22.59
C TYR A 138 9.37 40.97 23.17
N TYR A 139 8.16 41.53 23.25
CA TYR A 139 7.93 42.87 23.82
C TYR A 139 7.64 42.88 25.32
N ARG A 140 7.61 41.72 26.00
CA ARG A 140 7.49 41.67 27.46
C ARG A 140 8.86 41.93 28.07
N LEU A 141 8.97 43.01 28.85
CA LEU A 141 10.13 43.28 29.69
C LEU A 141 10.36 42.11 30.65
N PRO A 142 11.62 41.73 30.96
CA PRO A 142 11.90 40.71 31.95
C PRO A 142 11.35 41.19 33.29
N ILE A 143 10.31 40.51 33.77
CA ILE A 143 9.81 40.72 35.12
C ILE A 143 10.91 40.18 36.02
N LYS A 144 11.53 41.07 36.80
CA LYS A 144 12.50 40.69 37.82
C LYS A 144 11.74 39.84 38.84
N ASN A 145 11.95 38.53 38.79
CA ASN A 145 11.49 37.63 39.84
C ASN A 145 12.46 37.85 41.01
N ASP A 146 12.02 38.62 42.02
CA ASP A 146 12.61 38.59 43.36
C ASP A 146 12.19 37.30 44.08
#